data_AF-A0A429HWM7-F1
#
_entry.id   AF-A0A429HWM7-F1
#
_cell.length_a   1.000
_cell.length_b   1.000
_cell.length_c   1.000
_cell.angle_alpha   90.00
_cell.angle_beta   90.00
_cell.angle_gamma   90.00
#
_symmetry.space_group_name_H-M   'P 1'
#
loop_
_entity.id
_entity.type
_entity.pdbx_description
1 polymer ?
#
loop_
_entity_poly.entity_id
_entity_poly.type
_entity_poly.pdbx_seq_one_letter_code
_entity_poly.pdbx_strand_id
1 'polypeptide(L)'
;MSTKKTAGAGQGRGLRGLRLLAVPLVVLALHAGTGTAVAQSHLVGYAAASAPASAPAVRITEGQVREAGPGGTLLYPSVTSCLTVAVRLADGRLVGAHASLFQVPGEYRSDRILGALRDRVGGRGVTAVEVRGAVGAWHPGYFTKAVESYGDGEAVPYPTRPDPEGLAAAVADGLGQPRAKVTVTDVPDGDQTVR
;
A
#
# COMPACT_ATOMS: atom_id res chain seq x y z
N MET A 1 56.70 18.52 -15.94
CA MET A 1 56.40 19.72 -16.76
C MET A 1 54.88 19.77 -16.93
N SER A 2 54.19 20.50 -16.07
CA SER A 2 53.63 21.86 -16.33
C SER A 2 52.52 21.85 -17.39
N THR A 3 51.26 21.80 -16.93
CA THR A 3 50.28 22.92 -16.82
C THR A 3 49.41 23.10 -18.06
N LYS A 4 48.08 23.00 -17.94
CA LYS A 4 47.21 24.20 -17.98
C LYS A 4 45.73 23.89 -17.69
N LYS A 5 45.24 24.62 -16.70
CA LYS A 5 43.85 24.96 -16.36
C LYS A 5 43.29 25.92 -17.42
N THR A 6 42.02 25.78 -17.79
CA THR A 6 41.20 26.91 -18.28
C THR A 6 39.77 26.73 -17.81
N ALA A 7 39.25 27.81 -17.22
CA ALA A 7 37.88 28.02 -16.82
C ALA A 7 37.25 29.03 -17.80
N GLY A 8 35.95 28.90 -18.07
CA GLY A 8 35.07 29.97 -18.57
C GLY A 8 33.81 29.93 -17.70
N ALA A 9 33.51 30.94 -16.89
CA ALA A 9 33.04 32.30 -17.21
C ALA A 9 31.58 32.29 -17.73
N GLY A 10 30.67 32.75 -16.86
CA GLY A 10 29.23 32.88 -17.12
C GLY A 10 28.52 33.70 -16.04
N GLN A 11 28.93 34.97 -15.96
CA GLN A 11 28.27 36.12 -15.32
C GLN A 11 26.84 36.26 -15.85
N GLY A 12 25.78 36.70 -15.16
CA GLY A 12 25.53 37.24 -13.84
C GLY A 12 24.07 37.71 -13.85
N ARG A 13 23.47 37.99 -12.67
CA ARG A 13 22.30 38.87 -12.55
C ARG A 13 22.18 39.31 -11.11
N GLY A 14 22.63 40.54 -10.86
CA GLY A 14 22.31 41.26 -9.63
C GLY A 14 20.88 41.79 -9.67
N LEU A 15 20.34 42.08 -8.48
CA LEU A 15 19.83 43.39 -8.04
C LEU A 15 18.72 43.19 -7.01
N ARG A 16 18.94 43.82 -5.84
CA ARG A 16 17.99 44.61 -5.02
C ARG A 16 16.73 43.86 -4.56
N GLY A 17 16.38 43.79 -3.28
CA GLY A 17 16.56 44.76 -2.20
C GLY A 17 15.23 44.85 -1.44
N LEU A 18 15.32 44.86 -0.10
CA LEU A 18 14.41 45.47 0.88
C LEU A 18 12.88 45.32 0.70
N ARG A 19 12.21 44.75 1.71
CA ARG A 19 11.35 45.51 2.65
C ARG A 19 10.76 44.61 3.74
N LEU A 20 11.20 44.84 4.97
CA LEU A 20 10.42 44.64 6.20
C LEU A 20 9.15 45.49 6.11
N LEU A 21 8.01 44.94 6.52
CA LEU A 21 6.89 45.69 7.06
C LEU A 21 6.15 44.81 8.08
N ALA A 22 5.85 45.42 9.20
CA ALA A 22 5.30 44.84 10.42
C ALA A 22 3.94 45.50 10.72
N VAL A 23 3.06 44.74 11.43
CA VAL A 23 2.02 45.22 12.39
C VAL A 23 0.77 45.89 11.74
N PRO A 24 -0.49 45.87 12.32
CA PRO A 24 -0.92 45.56 13.70
C PRO A 24 -2.17 44.65 13.93
N LEU A 25 -2.32 44.33 15.23
CA LEU A 25 -3.55 44.03 16.00
C LEU A 25 -4.73 44.99 15.73
N VAL A 26 -5.95 44.47 15.67
CA VAL A 26 -7.19 45.21 16.00
C VAL A 26 -8.13 44.35 16.85
N VAL A 27 -8.79 45.07 17.75
CA VAL A 27 -9.54 44.69 18.96
C VAL A 27 -11.00 44.31 18.66
N LEU A 28 -11.47 43.32 19.43
CA LEU A 28 -12.81 43.09 20.02
C LEU A 28 -14.00 43.96 19.58
N ALA A 29 -15.10 43.31 19.16
CA ALA A 29 -16.46 43.86 19.26
C ALA A 29 -17.42 42.79 19.79
N LEU A 30 -17.81 42.97 21.06
CA LEU A 30 -18.85 42.26 21.78
C LEU A 30 -20.22 42.62 21.16
N HIS A 31 -21.01 41.63 20.73
CA HIS A 31 -22.43 41.85 20.41
C HIS A 31 -23.28 41.00 21.35
N ALA A 32 -23.81 41.67 22.39
CA ALA A 32 -24.91 41.18 23.19
C ALA A 32 -26.20 41.29 22.37
N GLY A 33 -26.74 40.15 21.95
CA GLY A 33 -28.07 40.04 21.34
C GLY A 33 -29.00 39.29 22.27
N THR A 34 -29.82 40.02 23.03
CA THR A 34 -31.03 39.48 23.66
C THR A 34 -32.08 39.22 22.58
N GLY A 35 -32.44 37.95 22.38
CA GLY A 35 -33.50 37.56 21.46
C GLY A 35 -34.03 36.18 21.83
N THR A 36 -35.08 36.16 22.64
CA THR A 36 -35.87 34.98 22.95
C THR A 36 -36.70 34.54 21.74
N ALA A 37 -37.00 33.24 21.72
CA ALA A 37 -38.00 32.54 20.91
C ALA A 37 -37.62 32.21 19.45
N VAL A 38 -37.16 30.97 19.26
CA VAL A 38 -37.54 30.16 18.08
C VAL A 38 -38.23 28.90 18.57
N ALA A 39 -39.41 28.70 18.00
CA ALA A 39 -40.35 27.64 18.29
C ALA A 39 -39.68 26.26 18.21
N GLN A 40 -39.86 25.45 19.26
CA GLN A 40 -39.62 24.01 19.20
C GLN A 40 -40.64 23.40 18.25
N SER A 41 -40.27 23.32 16.98
CA SER A 41 -40.94 22.45 16.03
C SER A 41 -40.58 21.03 16.47
N HIS A 42 -41.53 20.36 17.13
CA HIS A 42 -41.45 18.94 17.42
C HIS A 42 -41.61 18.19 16.10
N LEU A 43 -40.61 18.30 15.23
CA LEU A 43 -40.43 17.35 14.14
C LEU A 43 -40.06 16.05 14.83
N VAL A 44 -40.94 15.08 14.71
CA VAL A 44 -40.64 13.67 14.94
C VAL A 44 -39.46 13.35 14.04
N GLY A 45 -38.26 13.57 14.57
CA GLY A 45 -37.02 13.31 13.89
C GLY A 45 -36.95 11.82 13.72
N TYR A 46 -37.29 11.34 12.52
CA TYR A 46 -36.71 10.11 12.03
C TYR A 46 -35.20 10.24 12.29
N ALA A 47 -34.71 9.49 13.27
CA ALA A 47 -33.29 9.40 13.55
C ALA A 47 -32.65 9.09 12.20
N ALA A 48 -31.89 10.05 11.67
CA ALA A 48 -31.14 9.84 10.44
C ALA A 48 -30.30 8.60 10.72
N ALA A 49 -30.60 7.51 10.01
CA ALA A 49 -29.86 6.27 10.14
C ALA A 49 -28.41 6.63 9.86
N SER A 50 -27.56 6.61 10.89
CA SER A 50 -26.14 6.87 10.76
C SER A 50 -25.64 5.96 9.67
N ALA A 51 -25.11 6.55 8.58
CA ALA A 51 -24.46 5.78 7.55
C ALA A 51 -23.43 4.87 8.24
N PRO A 52 -23.38 3.57 7.89
CA PRO A 52 -22.43 2.67 8.53
C PRO A 52 -21.03 3.26 8.35
N ALA A 53 -20.35 3.50 9.47
CA ALA A 53 -18.99 4.04 9.46
C ALA A 53 -18.11 3.09 8.63
N SER A 54 -17.42 3.63 7.62
CA SER A 54 -16.51 2.85 6.79
C SER A 54 -15.48 2.16 7.69
N ALA A 55 -15.28 0.86 7.50
CA ALA A 55 -14.26 0.13 8.25
C ALA A 55 -12.89 0.83 8.08
N PRO A 56 -12.08 0.93 9.15
CA PRO A 56 -10.80 1.63 9.09
C PRO A 56 -9.87 0.94 8.08
N ALA A 57 -9.06 1.76 7.38
CA ALA A 57 -8.06 1.24 6.47
C ALA A 57 -6.96 0.49 7.24
N VAL A 58 -6.54 -0.66 6.71
CA VAL A 58 -5.53 -1.52 7.31
C VAL A 58 -4.25 -1.41 6.50
N ARG A 59 -3.19 -0.95 7.16
CA ARG A 59 -1.85 -0.85 6.58
C ARG A 59 -1.12 -2.19 6.70
N ILE A 60 -0.46 -2.61 5.62
CA ILE A 60 0.34 -3.84 5.52
C ILE A 60 1.72 -3.49 5.01
N THR A 61 2.72 -3.51 5.89
CA THR A 61 4.13 -3.32 5.51
C THR A 61 4.74 -4.63 5.03
N GLU A 62 5.94 -4.55 4.45
CA GLU A 62 6.67 -5.71 3.94
C GLU A 62 6.73 -6.87 4.97
N GLY A 63 6.51 -8.08 4.46
CA GLY A 63 6.49 -9.31 5.23
C GLY A 63 5.23 -9.52 6.09
N GLN A 64 4.25 -8.60 6.09
CA GLN A 64 3.05 -8.73 6.92
C GLN A 64 1.87 -9.37 6.21
N VAL A 65 0.98 -9.96 7.02
CA VAL A 65 -0.36 -10.42 6.64
C VAL A 65 -1.41 -9.80 7.57
N ARG A 66 -2.38 -9.07 7.01
CA ARG A 66 -3.47 -8.44 7.77
C ARG A 66 -4.81 -8.58 7.07
N GLU A 67 -5.88 -8.23 7.77
CA GLU A 67 -7.24 -8.32 7.27
C GLU A 67 -7.99 -7.02 7.54
N ALA A 68 -8.72 -6.53 6.55
CA ALA A 68 -9.69 -5.47 6.69
C ALA A 68 -11.10 -6.06 6.80
N GLY A 69 -11.93 -5.43 7.63
CA GLY A 69 -13.34 -5.79 7.77
C GLY A 69 -14.15 -5.57 6.48
N PRO A 70 -15.44 -5.96 6.47
CA PRO A 70 -16.29 -5.80 5.29
C PRO A 70 -16.32 -4.36 4.80
N GLY A 71 -16.10 -4.15 3.50
CA GLY A 71 -16.04 -2.81 2.88
C GLY A 71 -14.81 -1.97 3.30
N GLY A 72 -13.84 -2.60 3.98
CA GLY A 72 -12.59 -1.96 4.38
C GLY A 72 -11.59 -1.78 3.24
N THR A 73 -10.43 -1.21 3.56
CA THR A 73 -9.38 -0.90 2.59
C THR A 73 -8.04 -1.46 3.07
N LEU A 74 -7.24 -1.99 2.15
CA LEU A 74 -5.84 -2.36 2.39
C LEU A 74 -4.91 -1.29 1.81
N LEU A 75 -3.93 -0.88 2.61
CA LEU A 75 -2.91 0.10 2.24
C LEU A 75 -1.53 -0.54 2.29
N TYR A 76 -0.80 -0.50 1.18
CA TYR A 76 0.56 -1.03 1.07
C TYR A 76 1.53 0.11 0.79
N PRO A 77 2.47 0.41 1.69
CA PRO A 77 3.48 1.41 1.42
C PRO A 77 4.54 0.86 0.46
N SER A 78 4.90 1.64 -0.57
CA SER A 78 6.05 1.45 -1.46
C SER A 78 6.31 0.02 -1.97
N VAL A 79 5.73 -0.35 -3.12
CA VAL A 79 6.12 -1.56 -3.88
C VAL A 79 7.23 -1.27 -4.89
N THR A 80 8.49 -1.15 -4.46
CA THR A 80 9.62 -1.00 -5.40
C THR A 80 9.99 -2.34 -6.05
N SER A 81 10.26 -3.35 -5.22
CA SER A 81 10.56 -4.71 -5.67
C SER A 81 9.63 -5.76 -5.09
N CYS A 82 8.63 -5.32 -4.32
CA CYS A 82 7.70 -6.19 -3.61
C CYS A 82 6.49 -6.56 -4.48
N LEU A 83 5.80 -7.62 -4.06
CA LEU A 83 4.46 -7.95 -4.52
C LEU A 83 3.47 -7.80 -3.37
N THR A 84 2.28 -7.34 -3.69
CA THR A 84 1.11 -7.38 -2.81
C THR A 84 0.19 -8.49 -3.30
N VAL A 85 -0.42 -9.21 -2.36
CA VAL A 85 -1.43 -10.23 -2.65
C VAL A 85 -2.66 -9.90 -1.83
N ALA A 86 -3.77 -9.57 -2.49
CA ALA A 86 -5.04 -9.27 -1.85
C ALA A 86 -6.09 -10.32 -2.21
N VAL A 87 -6.69 -10.93 -1.19
CA VAL A 87 -7.75 -11.92 -1.32
C VAL A 87 -9.08 -11.26 -0.97
N ARG A 88 -10.02 -11.31 -1.92
CA ARG A 88 -11.41 -10.89 -1.71
C ARG A 88 -12.21 -12.06 -1.19
N LEU A 89 -12.86 -11.85 -0.06
CA LEU A 89 -13.76 -12.83 0.55
C LEU A 89 -15.21 -12.54 0.17
N ALA A 90 -16.02 -13.59 0.12
CA ALA A 90 -17.44 -13.51 -0.23
C ALA A 90 -18.27 -12.68 0.77
N ASP A 91 -17.79 -12.50 2.00
CA ASP A 91 -18.41 -11.66 3.03
C ASP A 91 -18.00 -10.16 2.91
N GLY A 92 -17.31 -9.79 1.84
CA GLY A 92 -16.88 -8.42 1.55
C GLY A 92 -15.60 -7.99 2.30
N ARG A 93 -14.93 -8.88 3.01
CA ARG A 93 -13.63 -8.62 3.65
C ARG A 93 -12.47 -8.74 2.66
N LEU A 94 -11.34 -8.15 3.05
CA LEU A 94 -10.07 -8.27 2.34
C LEU A 94 -9.00 -8.85 3.26
N VAL A 95 -8.29 -9.88 2.81
CA VAL A 95 -7.08 -10.37 3.47
C VAL A 95 -5.89 -10.08 2.57
N GLY A 96 -4.88 -9.40 3.11
CA GLY A 96 -3.74 -8.95 2.32
C GLY A 96 -2.41 -9.49 2.84
N ALA A 97 -1.45 -9.56 1.94
CA ALA A 97 -0.05 -9.79 2.23
C ALA A 97 0.83 -8.84 1.42
N HIS A 98 1.97 -8.48 1.99
CA HIS A 98 3.02 -7.71 1.31
C HIS A 98 4.29 -8.56 1.25
N ALA A 99 4.48 -9.27 0.15
CA ALA A 99 5.63 -10.13 -0.05
C ALA A 99 6.87 -9.30 -0.45
N SER A 100 7.95 -9.44 0.31
CA SER A 100 9.25 -8.84 0.00
C SER A 100 10.19 -9.91 -0.57
N LEU A 101 11.06 -9.51 -1.50
CA LEU A 101 12.11 -10.40 -2.02
C LEU A 101 13.12 -10.77 -0.95
N PHE A 102 13.34 -9.83 -0.02
CA PHE A 102 14.31 -9.97 1.05
C PHE A 102 13.63 -10.00 2.42
N GLN A 103 14.25 -10.71 3.34
CA GLN A 103 13.78 -10.85 4.70
C GLN A 103 13.77 -9.50 5.42
N VAL A 104 12.61 -9.13 5.94
CA VAL A 104 12.45 -8.05 6.92
C VAL A 104 12.51 -8.65 8.32
N PRO A 105 13.40 -8.18 9.23
CA PRO A 105 13.52 -8.76 10.57
C PRO A 105 12.18 -8.82 11.32
N GLY A 106 11.83 -10.00 11.82
CA GLY A 106 10.60 -10.23 12.58
C GLY A 106 9.32 -10.44 11.74
N GLU A 107 9.42 -10.35 10.41
CA GLU A 107 8.27 -10.51 9.51
C GLU A 107 8.38 -11.79 8.65
N TYR A 108 7.33 -12.12 7.90
CA TYR A 108 7.35 -13.31 7.06
C TYR A 108 8.26 -13.13 5.83
N ARG A 109 9.06 -14.17 5.56
CA ARG A 109 9.80 -14.32 4.31
C ARG A 109 8.86 -14.65 3.13
N SER A 110 9.33 -14.41 1.91
CA SER A 110 8.60 -14.73 0.67
C SER A 110 8.09 -16.18 0.59
N ASP A 111 8.84 -17.16 1.09
CA ASP A 111 8.44 -18.56 1.08
C ASP A 111 7.52 -18.99 2.24
N ARG A 112 7.19 -18.07 3.15
CA ARG A 112 6.23 -18.29 4.24
C ARG A 112 4.96 -17.44 4.11
N ILE A 113 5.03 -16.35 3.34
CA ILE A 113 3.96 -15.35 3.28
C ILE A 113 2.63 -15.92 2.76
N LEU A 114 2.66 -16.78 1.73
CA LEU A 114 1.43 -17.37 1.18
C LEU A 114 0.79 -18.37 2.14
N GLY A 115 1.61 -19.11 2.91
CA GLY A 115 1.11 -19.98 3.97
C GLY A 115 0.39 -19.17 5.06
N ALA A 116 1.03 -18.09 5.54
CA ALA A 116 0.42 -17.20 6.53
C ALA A 116 -0.87 -16.53 6.01
N LEU A 117 -0.88 -16.12 4.73
CA LEU A 117 -2.07 -15.57 4.07
C LEU A 117 -3.19 -16.60 3.97
N ARG A 118 -2.88 -17.83 3.54
CA ARG A 118 -3.84 -18.94 3.47
C ARG A 118 -4.43 -19.25 4.85
N ASP A 119 -3.60 -19.32 5.88
CA ASP A 119 -4.05 -19.62 7.24
C ASP A 119 -4.95 -18.50 7.78
N ARG A 120 -4.67 -17.24 7.41
CA ARG A 120 -5.57 -16.12 7.72
C ARG A 120 -6.88 -16.24 6.95
N VAL A 121 -6.86 -16.52 5.64
CA VAL A 121 -8.07 -16.72 4.82
C VAL A 121 -8.92 -17.86 5.38
N GLY A 122 -8.29 -18.96 5.82
CA GLY A 122 -8.97 -20.13 6.36
C GLY A 122 -9.91 -20.78 5.34
N GLY A 123 -10.99 -21.41 5.83
CA GLY A 123 -12.00 -22.04 4.98
C GLY A 123 -13.02 -21.06 4.35
N ARG A 124 -12.75 -19.75 4.35
CA ARG A 124 -13.71 -18.75 3.90
C ARG A 124 -13.76 -18.70 2.37
N GLY A 125 -14.95 -18.41 1.83
CA GLY A 125 -15.16 -18.33 0.39
C GLY A 125 -14.37 -17.20 -0.24
N VAL A 126 -13.42 -17.52 -1.12
CA VAL A 126 -12.64 -16.56 -1.90
C VAL A 126 -13.34 -16.28 -3.22
N THR A 127 -13.51 -15.01 -3.58
CA THR A 127 -14.10 -14.58 -4.85
C THR A 127 -13.06 -14.16 -5.87
N ALA A 128 -11.97 -13.54 -5.44
CA ALA A 128 -10.85 -13.15 -6.30
C ALA A 128 -9.54 -13.03 -5.51
N VAL A 129 -8.42 -13.12 -6.21
CA VAL A 129 -7.08 -12.85 -5.70
C VAL A 129 -6.38 -11.90 -6.66
N GLU A 130 -5.89 -10.78 -6.15
CA GLU A 130 -5.18 -9.76 -6.91
C GLU A 130 -3.71 -9.72 -6.48
N VAL A 131 -2.80 -9.93 -7.42
CA VAL A 131 -1.36 -9.77 -7.23
C VAL A 131 -0.92 -8.50 -7.96
N ARG A 132 -0.26 -7.59 -7.25
CA ARG A 132 0.23 -6.32 -7.83
C ARG A 132 1.62 -5.99 -7.33
N GLY A 133 2.48 -5.46 -8.18
CA GLY A 133 3.80 -4.95 -7.79
C GLY A 133 4.82 -5.09 -8.92
N ALA A 134 6.08 -5.25 -8.57
CA ALA A 134 7.19 -5.39 -9.52
C ALA A 134 7.29 -6.82 -10.08
N VAL A 135 6.38 -7.19 -10.98
CA VAL A 135 6.27 -8.55 -11.57
C VAL A 135 7.58 -8.98 -12.21
N GLY A 136 8.30 -8.06 -12.85
CA GLY A 136 9.59 -8.35 -13.49
C GLY A 136 10.73 -8.73 -12.53
N ALA A 137 10.61 -8.40 -11.23
CA ALA A 137 11.65 -8.69 -10.23
C ALA A 137 11.49 -10.07 -9.57
N TRP A 138 10.40 -10.79 -9.86
CA TRP A 138 10.05 -12.03 -9.15
C TRP A 138 10.16 -13.27 -10.02
N HIS A 139 10.84 -14.27 -9.46
CA HIS A 139 10.72 -15.65 -9.93
C HIS A 139 9.60 -16.34 -9.13
N PRO A 140 8.64 -17.07 -9.77
CA PRO A 140 7.52 -17.70 -9.06
C PRO A 140 7.95 -18.63 -7.92
N GLY A 141 9.09 -19.32 -8.10
CA GLY A 141 9.67 -20.21 -7.09
C GLY A 141 10.06 -19.52 -5.78
N TYR A 142 10.18 -18.19 -5.73
CA TYR A 142 10.47 -17.46 -4.49
C TYR A 142 9.38 -17.59 -3.43
N PHE A 143 8.14 -17.89 -3.83
CA PHE A 143 7.06 -18.23 -2.89
C PHE A 143 7.21 -19.63 -2.26
N THR A 144 8.12 -20.46 -2.78
CA THR A 144 8.43 -21.80 -2.24
C THR A 144 9.80 -21.86 -1.58
N LYS A 145 10.77 -21.13 -2.13
CA LYS A 145 12.13 -21.02 -1.61
C LYS A 145 12.62 -19.59 -1.78
N ALA A 146 12.74 -18.87 -0.67
CA ALA A 146 13.17 -17.48 -0.68
C ALA A 146 14.62 -17.35 -1.18
N VAL A 147 14.97 -16.16 -1.71
CA VAL A 147 16.31 -15.86 -2.25
C VAL A 147 17.42 -16.21 -1.25
N GLU A 148 17.21 -15.95 0.03
CA GLU A 148 18.21 -16.21 1.09
C GLU A 148 18.19 -17.65 1.60
N SER A 149 17.34 -18.52 1.06
CA SER A 149 17.31 -19.94 1.41
C SER A 149 18.15 -20.81 0.49
N TYR A 150 18.70 -20.23 -0.57
CA TYR A 150 19.63 -20.93 -1.45
C TYR A 150 20.97 -21.05 -0.75
N GLY A 151 21.53 -22.26 -0.75
CA GLY A 151 22.78 -22.55 -0.04
C GLY A 151 24.01 -22.06 -0.79
N ASP A 152 25.16 -22.17 -0.15
CA ASP A 152 26.44 -21.86 -0.78
C ASP A 152 26.64 -22.68 -2.07
N GLY A 153 26.95 -21.99 -3.17
CA GLY A 153 27.14 -22.60 -4.49
C GLY A 153 25.85 -22.98 -5.22
N GLU A 154 24.68 -22.80 -4.61
CA GLU A 154 23.40 -23.00 -5.28
C GLU A 154 23.06 -21.78 -6.16
N ALA A 155 22.65 -22.03 -7.40
CA ALA A 155 22.24 -20.96 -8.30
C ALA A 155 20.85 -20.43 -7.90
N VAL A 156 20.79 -19.17 -7.48
CA VAL A 156 19.52 -18.46 -7.26
C VAL A 156 18.87 -18.18 -8.62
N PRO A 157 17.61 -18.59 -8.87
CA PRO A 157 16.91 -18.32 -10.12
C PRO A 157 16.79 -16.83 -10.38
N TYR A 158 17.43 -16.33 -11.44
CA TYR A 158 17.32 -14.92 -11.82
C TYR A 158 16.16 -14.71 -12.81
N PRO A 159 15.17 -13.85 -12.51
CA PRO A 159 14.09 -13.55 -13.45
C PRO A 159 14.63 -12.75 -14.64
N THR A 160 14.60 -13.35 -15.83
CA THR A 160 15.09 -12.72 -17.07
C THR A 160 14.01 -11.96 -17.83
N ARG A 161 12.74 -12.22 -17.51
CA ARG A 161 11.55 -11.54 -18.04
C ARG A 161 10.39 -11.64 -17.04
N PRO A 162 9.41 -10.73 -17.09
CA PRO A 162 8.18 -10.90 -16.33
C PRO A 162 7.48 -12.23 -16.62
N ASP A 163 6.97 -12.87 -15.57
CA ASP A 163 6.22 -14.13 -15.63
C ASP A 163 4.90 -14.05 -14.82
N PRO A 164 3.91 -13.28 -15.31
CA PRO A 164 2.64 -13.12 -14.60
C PRO A 164 1.87 -14.44 -14.47
N GLU A 165 1.97 -15.33 -15.46
CA GLU A 165 1.28 -16.62 -15.45
C GLU A 165 1.87 -17.57 -14.40
N GLY A 166 3.20 -17.66 -14.34
CA GLY A 166 3.88 -18.44 -13.30
C GLY A 166 3.63 -17.89 -11.90
N LEU A 167 3.62 -16.57 -11.73
CA LEU A 167 3.31 -15.94 -10.43
C LEU A 167 1.87 -16.23 -10.00
N ALA A 168 0.90 -16.15 -10.90
CA ALA A 168 -0.46 -16.50 -10.54
C ALA A 168 -0.64 -17.98 -10.23
N ALA A 169 0.09 -18.88 -10.92
CA ALA A 169 0.10 -20.30 -10.57
C ALA A 169 0.66 -20.52 -9.16
N ALA A 170 1.83 -19.95 -8.84
CA ALA A 170 2.45 -20.06 -7.52
C ALA A 170 1.54 -19.49 -6.40
N VAL A 171 0.87 -18.37 -6.65
CA VAL A 171 -0.08 -17.77 -5.69
C VAL A 171 -1.33 -18.64 -5.55
N ALA A 172 -1.89 -19.14 -6.65
CA ALA A 172 -3.03 -20.05 -6.63
C ALA A 172 -2.73 -21.29 -5.79
N ASP A 173 -1.59 -21.94 -6.05
CA ASP A 173 -1.15 -23.14 -5.35
C ASP A 173 -0.88 -22.86 -3.87
N GLY A 174 -0.15 -21.78 -3.55
CA GLY A 174 0.15 -21.39 -2.17
C GLY A 174 -1.11 -21.09 -1.33
N LEU A 175 -2.16 -20.56 -1.97
CA LEU A 175 -3.44 -20.27 -1.32
C LEU A 175 -4.47 -21.42 -1.39
N GLY A 176 -4.18 -22.48 -2.15
CA GLY A 176 -5.16 -23.53 -2.44
C GLY A 176 -6.41 -23.00 -3.17
N GLN A 177 -6.25 -22.04 -4.07
CA GLN A 177 -7.32 -21.44 -4.86
C GLN A 177 -7.25 -21.85 -6.33
N PRO A 178 -8.39 -21.88 -7.05
CA PRO A 178 -8.36 -22.06 -8.49
C PRO A 178 -7.57 -20.94 -9.17
N ARG A 179 -6.65 -21.30 -10.08
CA ARG A 179 -5.85 -20.36 -10.88
C ARG A 179 -6.68 -19.26 -11.54
N ALA A 180 -7.89 -19.57 -12.00
CA ALA A 180 -8.80 -18.62 -12.65
C ALA A 180 -9.25 -17.45 -11.77
N LYS A 181 -9.06 -17.53 -10.44
CA LYS A 181 -9.36 -16.42 -9.52
C LYS A 181 -8.21 -15.44 -9.37
N VAL A 182 -7.02 -15.77 -9.86
CA VAL A 182 -5.80 -14.99 -9.62
C VAL A 182 -5.50 -14.09 -10.82
N THR A 183 -5.40 -12.79 -10.58
CA THR A 183 -4.91 -11.81 -11.54
C THR A 183 -3.54 -11.28 -11.09
N VAL A 184 -2.67 -10.98 -12.05
CA VAL A 184 -1.35 -10.40 -11.78
C VAL A 184 -1.18 -9.16 -12.64
N THR A 185 -0.82 -8.05 -12.00
CA THR A 185 -0.64 -6.77 -12.66
C THR A 185 0.69 -6.18 -12.24
N ASP A 186 1.54 -5.88 -13.22
CA ASP A 186 2.72 -5.05 -13.00
C ASP A 186 2.25 -3.60 -12.78
N VAL A 187 2.72 -2.96 -11.71
CA VAL A 187 2.35 -1.58 -11.37
C VAL A 187 3.60 -0.77 -11.05
N PRO A 188 3.59 0.55 -11.30
CA PRO A 188 4.71 1.41 -10.95
C PRO A 188 5.01 1.40 -9.44
N ASP A 189 6.26 1.68 -9.11
CA ASP A 189 6.71 1.92 -7.74
C ASP A 189 5.81 2.93 -7.01
N GLY A 190 5.49 2.62 -5.76
CA GLY A 190 4.77 3.54 -4.88
C GLY A 190 3.72 2.84 -4.03
N ASP A 191 2.90 3.64 -3.36
CA ASP A 191 1.86 3.14 -2.47
C ASP A 191 0.71 2.51 -3.26
N GLN A 192 0.21 1.37 -2.77
CA GLN A 192 -0.93 0.68 -3.36
C GLN A 192 -2.13 0.70 -2.41
N THR A 193 -3.32 0.77 -3.00
CA THR A 193 -4.59 0.69 -2.28
C THR A 193 -5.49 -0.35 -2.93
N VAL A 194 -6.08 -1.23 -2.12
CA VAL A 194 -7.11 -2.20 -2.55
C VAL A 194 -8.36 -1.97 -1.73
N ARG A 195 -9.52 -1.90 -2.40
CA ARG A 195 -10.86 -1.69 -1.85
C ARG A 195 -11.79 -2.76 -2.41
#